data_AF-A0A6G8CL59-F1
#
_entry.id   AF-A0A6G8CL59-F1
#
_cell.length_a   1.000
_cell.length_b   1.000
_cell.length_c   1.000
_cell.angle_alpha   90.00
_cell.angle_beta   90.00
_cell.angle_gamma   90.00
#
_symmetry.space_group_name_H-M   'P 1'
#
loop_
_entity.id
_entity.type
_entity.pdbx_description
1 polymer ?
#
loop_
_entity_poly.entity_id
_entity_poly.type
_entity_poly.pdbx_seq_one_letter_code
_entity_poly.pdbx_strand_id
1 'polypeptide(L)'
;MNSKSFGNAIEYFHQTTSSKIAMPVELLVDIVKQGLPATISDSISIDKLRILRAARLIEADIPPPGVEGVAIVHVITHEGHSLLKRLRSERDIV
;
A
#
# COMPACT_ATOMS: atom_id res chain seq x y z
N MET A 1 -25.20 -34.18 14.23
CA MET A 1 -24.58 -33.22 15.18
C MET A 1 -23.31 -32.70 14.53
N ASN A 2 -23.28 -31.39 14.24
CA ASN A 2 -22.22 -30.71 13.51
C ASN A 2 -20.95 -30.53 14.38
N SER A 3 -19.82 -31.11 13.99
CA SER A 3 -18.51 -30.63 14.46
C SER A 3 -17.98 -29.62 13.45
N LYS A 4 -18.21 -28.33 13.69
CA LYS A 4 -17.57 -27.28 12.89
C LYS A 4 -16.08 -27.30 13.19
N SER A 5 -15.32 -27.70 12.17
CA SER A 5 -13.87 -27.59 12.12
C SER A 5 -13.50 -26.12 12.33
N PHE A 6 -12.79 -25.82 13.41
CA PHE A 6 -12.18 -24.51 13.61
C PHE A 6 -10.96 -24.45 12.69
N GLY A 7 -11.21 -24.13 11.41
CA GLY A 7 -10.19 -23.84 10.43
C GLY A 7 -9.26 -22.76 10.96
N ASN A 8 -7.97 -23.07 10.94
CA ASN A 8 -6.91 -22.27 11.53
C ASN A 8 -6.97 -20.85 10.95
N ALA A 9 -7.07 -19.81 11.80
CA ALA A 9 -7.17 -18.41 11.34
C ALA A 9 -5.98 -17.99 10.44
N ILE A 10 -4.87 -18.72 10.52
CA ILE A 10 -3.70 -18.54 9.66
C ILE A 10 -3.95 -19.04 8.23
N GLU A 11 -4.76 -20.08 8.01
CA GLU A 11 -5.10 -20.55 6.65
C GLU A 11 -6.03 -19.55 5.92
N TYR A 12 -6.90 -18.86 6.65
CA TYR A 12 -7.72 -17.77 6.08
C TYR A 12 -6.87 -16.58 5.61
N PHE A 13 -5.74 -16.33 6.26
CA PHE A 13 -4.79 -15.30 5.84
C PHE A 13 -4.05 -15.66 4.54
N HIS A 14 -3.79 -16.96 4.29
CA HIS A 14 -3.11 -17.41 3.08
C HIS A 14 -4.03 -17.65 1.88
N GLN A 15 -5.34 -17.83 2.08
CA GLN A 15 -6.31 -17.99 0.97
C GLN A 15 -6.89 -16.66 0.45
N THR A 16 -6.81 -15.57 1.23
CA THR A 16 -7.28 -14.23 0.82
C THR A 16 -6.20 -13.37 0.14
N THR A 17 -4.94 -13.82 0.15
CA THR A 17 -3.80 -13.13 -0.47
C THR A 17 -3.70 -13.26 -1.98
N SER A 18 -4.65 -13.92 -2.65
CA SER A 18 -4.54 -14.22 -4.09
C SER A 18 -5.06 -13.12 -5.04
N SER A 19 -5.57 -11.95 -4.58
CA SER A 19 -5.83 -10.82 -5.52
C SER A 19 -6.17 -9.42 -4.95
N LYS A 20 -6.17 -9.16 -3.63
CA LYS A 20 -6.65 -7.84 -3.13
C LYS A 20 -5.88 -7.20 -1.96
N ILE A 21 -4.75 -7.76 -1.54
CA ILE A 21 -3.82 -7.12 -0.58
C ILE A 21 -2.53 -6.75 -1.33
N ALA A 22 -2.65 -5.91 -2.35
CA ALA A 22 -1.50 -5.29 -3.00
C ALA A 22 -0.64 -4.59 -1.94
N MET A 23 0.64 -4.96 -1.80
CA MET A 23 1.54 -4.43 -0.78
C MET A 23 1.63 -2.88 -0.85
N PRO A 24 1.87 -2.15 0.26
CA PRO A 24 1.97 -0.68 0.22
C PRO A 24 3.00 -0.16 -0.78
N VAL A 25 4.06 -0.94 -1.02
CA VAL A 25 5.12 -0.64 -1.99
C VAL A 25 4.60 -0.63 -3.44
N GLU A 26 3.62 -1.46 -3.79
CA GLU A 26 3.03 -1.45 -5.13
C GLU A 26 2.29 -0.13 -5.39
N LEU A 27 1.57 0.37 -4.38
CA LEU A 27 0.95 1.69 -4.45
C LEU A 27 2.00 2.80 -4.64
N LEU A 28 3.15 2.71 -3.97
CA LEU A 28 4.25 3.65 -4.17
C LEU A 28 4.76 3.63 -5.63
N VAL A 29 4.87 2.45 -6.24
CA VAL A 29 5.23 2.31 -7.66
C VAL A 29 4.17 2.92 -8.58
N ASP A 30 2.89 2.74 -8.27
CA ASP A 30 1.80 3.26 -9.09
C ASP A 30 1.67 4.79 -8.98
N ILE A 31 1.92 5.37 -7.81
CA ILE A 31 2.01 6.84 -7.63
C ILE A 31 3.10 7.43 -8.53
N VAL A 32 4.27 6.78 -8.63
CA VAL A 32 5.36 7.22 -9.52
C VAL A 32 4.90 7.25 -10.98
N LYS A 33 4.14 6.23 -11.42
CA LYS A 33 3.64 6.14 -12.79
C LYS A 33 2.57 7.18 -13.09
N GLN A 34 1.67 7.42 -12.14
CA GLN A 34 0.61 8.42 -12.27
C GLN A 34 1.17 9.85 -12.33
N GLY A 35 2.29 10.09 -11.65
CA GLY A 35 2.88 11.41 -11.50
C GLY A 35 2.28 12.19 -10.32
N LEU A 36 2.97 13.25 -9.92
CA LEU A 36 2.58 14.09 -8.79
C LEU A 36 1.98 15.43 -9.26
N PRO A 37 0.97 15.98 -8.56
CA PRO A 37 0.30 15.39 -7.40
C PRO A 37 -0.59 14.19 -7.79
N ALA A 38 -0.58 13.14 -6.97
CA ALA A 38 -1.41 11.96 -7.19
C ALA A 38 -2.64 11.98 -6.29
N THR A 39 -3.81 11.75 -6.88
CA THR A 39 -5.10 11.75 -6.18
C THR A 39 -5.57 10.32 -5.97
N ILE A 40 -5.85 9.94 -4.72
CA ILE A 40 -6.26 8.59 -4.32
C ILE A 40 -7.54 8.67 -3.49
N SER A 41 -8.58 7.96 -3.92
CA SER A 41 -9.91 8.03 -3.30
C SER A 41 -10.42 6.71 -2.75
N ASP A 42 -9.76 5.58 -3.04
CA ASP A 42 -10.19 4.29 -2.51
C ASP A 42 -9.66 4.07 -1.09
N SER A 43 -10.53 3.57 -0.20
CA SER A 43 -10.22 3.40 1.22
C SER A 43 -9.00 2.51 1.47
N ILE A 44 -8.85 1.44 0.69
CA ILE A 44 -7.74 0.48 0.81
C ILE A 44 -6.40 1.15 0.50
N SER A 45 -6.30 1.93 -0.57
CA SER A 45 -5.08 2.65 -0.91
C SER A 45 -4.82 3.80 0.06
N ILE A 46 -5.85 4.46 0.57
CA ILE A 46 -5.71 5.48 1.62
C ILE A 46 -5.09 4.88 2.89
N ASP A 47 -5.47 3.67 3.30
CA ASP A 47 -4.82 2.97 4.42
C ASP A 47 -3.34 2.68 4.14
N LYS A 48 -3.00 2.28 2.90
CA LYS A 48 -1.60 2.09 2.49
C LYS A 48 -0.83 3.40 2.48
N LEU A 49 -1.43 4.51 2.05
CA LEU A 49 -0.81 5.84 2.11
C LEU A 49 -0.45 6.21 3.55
N ARG A 50 -1.27 5.84 4.54
CA ARG A 50 -0.94 6.06 5.96
C ARG A 50 0.33 5.32 6.37
N ILE A 51 0.49 4.07 5.92
CA ILE A 51 1.71 3.28 6.16
C ILE A 51 2.91 3.93 5.46
N LEU A 52 2.79 4.30 4.18
CA LEU A 52 3.87 4.94 3.42
C LEU A 52 4.30 6.29 4.04
N ARG A 53 3.33 7.09 4.48
CA ARG A 53 3.58 8.37 5.16
C ARG A 53 4.22 8.17 6.52
N ALA A 54 3.75 7.21 7.31
CA ALA A 54 4.37 6.87 8.60
C ALA A 54 5.81 6.38 8.44
N ALA A 55 6.10 5.65 7.36
CA ALA A 55 7.45 5.22 6.97
C ALA A 55 8.29 6.35 6.33
N ARG A 56 7.77 7.58 6.26
CA ARG A 56 8.41 8.76 5.65
C ARG A 56 8.81 8.56 4.17
N LEU A 57 8.06 7.73 3.44
CA LEU A 57 8.33 7.50 2.02
C LEU A 57 7.65 8.55 1.13
N ILE A 58 6.59 9.18 1.61
CA ILE A 58 5.81 10.21 0.90
C ILE A 58 5.40 11.35 1.84
N GLU A 59 5.06 12.48 1.24
CA GLU A 59 4.29 13.54 1.88
C GLU A 59 2.89 13.60 1.24
N ALA A 60 1.86 13.50 2.08
CA ALA A 60 0.48 13.41 1.61
C ALA A 60 -0.52 13.98 2.62
N ASP A 61 -1.51 14.68 2.08
CA ASP A 61 -2.74 15.01 2.79
C ASP A 61 -3.63 13.76 2.77
N ILE A 62 -3.91 13.23 3.96
CA ILE A 62 -4.68 11.99 4.13
C ILE A 62 -5.80 12.27 5.14
N PRO A 63 -7.07 11.95 4.81
CA PRO A 63 -8.17 12.04 5.74
C PRO A 63 -7.87 11.28 7.06
N PRO A 64 -8.45 11.70 8.19
CA PRO A 64 -8.38 10.93 9.43
C PRO A 64 -8.90 9.50 9.25
N PRO A 65 -8.42 8.52 10.05
CA PRO A 65 -8.96 7.16 10.03
C PRO A 65 -10.48 7.16 10.29
N GLY A 66 -11.22 6.33 9.55
CA GLY A 66 -12.68 6.25 9.66
C GLY A 66 -13.45 7.41 9.03
N VAL A 67 -12.76 8.38 8.43
CA VAL A 67 -13.37 9.48 7.67
C VAL A 67 -13.19 9.21 6.17
N GLU A 68 -14.29 9.21 5.44
CA GLU A 68 -14.27 9.14 3.97
C GLU A 68 -13.69 10.43 3.39
N GLY A 69 -12.93 10.31 2.30
CA GLY A 69 -12.35 11.46 1.63
C GLY A 69 -11.32 11.07 0.58
N VAL A 70 -10.70 12.08 0.03
CA VAL A 70 -9.65 11.94 -0.99
C VAL A 70 -8.31 12.28 -0.36
N ALA A 71 -7.31 11.45 -0.61
CA ALA A 71 -5.93 11.72 -0.26
C ALA A 71 -5.17 12.29 -1.46
N ILE A 72 -4.26 13.22 -1.19
CA ILE A 72 -3.41 13.86 -2.20
C ILE A 72 -1.96 13.64 -1.81
N VAL A 73 -1.22 12.96 -2.66
CA VAL A 73 0.23 12.78 -2.51
C VAL A 73 0.93 13.89 -3.28
N HIS A 74 1.73 14.67 -2.56
CA HIS A 74 2.42 15.84 -3.13
C HIS A 74 3.85 15.51 -3.51
N VAL A 75 4.51 14.67 -2.71
CA VAL A 75 5.94 14.39 -2.82
C VAL A 75 6.22 12.92 -2.55
N ILE A 76 7.11 12.32 -3.35
CA ILE A 76 7.85 11.12 -2.97
C ILE A 76 9.18 11.59 -2.40
N THR A 77 9.46 11.21 -1.16
CA THR A 77 10.67 11.64 -0.44
C THR A 77 11.94 11.01 -1.01
N HIS A 78 13.10 11.43 -0.51
CA HIS A 78 14.37 10.80 -0.83
C HIS A 78 14.41 9.31 -0.45
N GLU A 79 13.84 8.97 0.71
CA GLU A 79 13.71 7.60 1.22
C GLU A 79 12.80 6.76 0.31
N GLY A 80 11.68 7.33 -0.14
CA GLY A 80 10.77 6.73 -1.11
C GLY A 80 11.47 6.40 -2.43
N HIS A 81 12.21 7.35 -3.00
CA HIS A 81 12.99 7.14 -4.21
C HIS A 81 14.13 6.11 -4.03
N SER A 82 14.79 6.12 -2.88
CA SER A 82 15.85 5.16 -2.55
C SER A 82 15.30 3.72 -2.50
N LEU A 83 14.13 3.53 -1.89
CA LEU A 83 13.44 2.23 -1.88
C LEU A 83 13.07 1.79 -3.30
N LEU A 84 12.47 2.68 -4.10
CA LEU A 84 12.11 2.39 -5.49
C LEU A 84 13.33 1.98 -6.33
N LYS A 85 14.49 2.61 -6.12
CA LYS A 85 15.73 2.25 -6.80
C LYS A 85 16.19 0.84 -6.42
N ARG A 86 16.19 0.49 -5.14
CA ARG A 86 16.57 -0.86 -4.65
C ARG A 86 15.68 -1.94 -5.26
N LEU A 87 14.37 -1.71 -5.28
CA LEU A 87 13.40 -2.65 -5.83
C LEU A 87 13.56 -2.89 -7.35
N ARG A 88 13.99 -1.87 -8.11
CA ARG A 88 14.33 -2.03 -9.52
C ARG A 88 15.58 -2.90 -9.67
N SER A 89 16.64 -2.55 -8.94
CA SER A 89 17.91 -3.29 -8.98
C SER A 89 17.77 -4.76 -8.58
N GLU A 90 16.90 -5.09 -7.62
CA GLU A 90 16.64 -6.49 -7.23
C GLU A 90 15.86 -7.28 -8.29
N ARG A 91 15.03 -6.62 -9.10
CA ARG A 91 14.27 -7.25 -10.19
C ARG A 91 15.08 -7.42 -11.48
N ASP A 92 16.13 -6.63 -11.66
CA ASP A 92 17.03 -6.71 -12.82
C ASP A 92 18.11 -7.81 -12.68
N ILE A 93 18.17 -8.54 -11.55
CA ILE A 93 19.15 -9.60 -11.27
C ILE A 93 18.59 -11.01 -11.55
N VAL A 94 17.42 -11.12 -12.22
CA VAL A 94 16.80 -12.41 -12.59
C VAL A 94 16.87 -12.65 -14.10
#